data_AF-A0A3D2VKP7-F1
#
_entry.id   AF-A0A3D2VKP7-F1
#
_cell.length_a   1.000
_cell.length_b   1.000
_cell.length_c   1.000
_cell.angle_alpha   90.00
_cell.angle_beta   90.00
_cell.angle_gamma   90.00
#
_symmetry.space_group_name_H-M   'P 1'
#
loop_
_entity.id
_entity.type
_entity.pdbx_description
1 polymer ?
#
loop_
_entity_poly.entity_id
_entity_poly.type
_entity_poly.pdbx_seq_one_letter_code
_entity_poly.pdbx_strand_id
1 'polypeptide(L)' 'MMGLRIEQAAQDMQAAVDALLARHEVVGSTVGVTGFCMGGGLALLLGATSPQVRAVSAFYPAMPWADYQPEWSAYAGKVA' A
#
# COMPACT_ATOMS: atom_id res chain seq x y z
N MET A 1 20.16 -10.01 4.12
CA MET A 1 19.31 -8.81 3.97
C MET A 1 18.41 -8.76 5.18
N MET A 2 18.55 -7.75 6.04
CA MET A 2 17.85 -7.66 7.33
C MET A 2 16.34 -7.76 7.10
N GLY A 3 15.67 -8.66 7.83
CA GLY A 3 14.29 -9.06 7.57
C GLY A 3 13.30 -7.92 7.83
N LEU A 4 12.72 -7.38 6.76
CA LEU A 4 11.59 -6.47 6.85
C LEU A 4 10.43 -7.20 7.56
N ARG A 5 9.85 -6.59 8.60
CA ARG A 5 8.65 -7.12 9.27
C ARG A 5 7.41 -6.63 8.55
N ILE A 6 6.72 -7.50 7.84
CA ILE A 6 5.74 -7.10 6.81
C ILE A 6 4.44 -6.63 7.43
N GLU A 7 4.02 -7.32 8.48
CA GLU A 7 2.83 -6.95 9.24
C GLU A 7 3.03 -5.56 9.86
N GLN A 8 4.21 -5.31 10.43
CA GLN A 8 4.54 -3.98 10.98
C GLN A 8 4.59 -2.92 9.88
N ALA A 9 5.22 -3.21 8.74
CA ALA A 9 5.28 -2.28 7.63
C ALA A 9 3.87 -1.93 7.11
N ALA A 10 2.96 -2.90 7.01
CA ALA A 10 1.57 -2.67 6.63
C ALA A 10 0.84 -1.79 7.65
N GLN A 11 1.03 -2.03 8.95
CA GLN A 11 0.45 -1.22 10.02
C GLN A 11 0.96 0.22 10.01
N ASP A 12 2.28 0.40 9.86
CA ASP A 12 2.90 1.73 9.81
C ASP A 12 2.41 2.52 8.59
N MET A 13 2.30 1.86 7.43
CA MET A 13 1.74 2.47 6.22
C MET A 13 0.27 2.84 6.38
N GLN A 14 -0.55 1.97 7.00
CA GLN A 14 -1.95 2.30 7.28
C GLN A 14 -2.07 3.49 8.23
N ALA A 15 -1.27 3.54 9.30
CA ALA A 15 -1.24 4.69 10.21
C ALA A 15 -0.82 5.99 9.49
N ALA A 16 0.08 5.91 8.50
CA ALA A 16 0.43 7.05 7.67
C ALA A 16 -0.73 7.52 6.78
N VAL A 17 -1.54 6.60 6.23
CA VAL A 17 -2.76 6.94 5.49
C VAL A 17 -3.77 7.64 6.39
N ASP A 18 -4.02 7.10 7.58
CA ASP A 18 -4.95 7.70 8.55
C ASP A 18 -4.50 9.09 8.98
N ALA A 19 -3.20 9.25 9.27
CA ALA A 19 -2.62 10.54 9.63
C ALA A 19 -2.71 11.57 8.49
N LEU A 20 -2.56 11.14 7.23
CA LEU A 20 -2.72 12.00 6.07
C LEU A 20 -4.18 12.44 5.91
N LEU A 21 -5.13 11.51 5.98
CA LEU A 21 -6.56 11.80 5.80
C LEU A 21 -7.17 12.63 6.95
N ALA A 22 -6.55 12.62 8.13
CA ALA A 22 -6.98 13.45 9.27
C ALA A 22 -6.66 14.94 9.11
N ARG A 23 -5.87 15.33 8.10
CA ARG A 23 -5.45 16.72 7.87
C ARG A 23 -6.57 17.52 7.23
N HIS A 24 -6.85 18.70 7.79
CA HIS A 24 -7.91 19.60 7.29
C HIS A 24 -7.70 20.09 5.85
N GLU A 25 -6.45 20.10 5.37
CA GLU A 25 -6.10 20.50 4.01
C GLU A 25 -6.31 19.38 2.98
N VAL A 26 -6.52 18.14 3.43
CA VAL A 26 -6.74 16.99 2.55
C VAL A 26 -8.22 16.91 2.17
N VAL A 27 -8.46 16.88 0.86
CA VAL A 27 -9.81 16.78 0.31
C VAL A 27 -10.14 15.32 0.02
N GLY A 28 -11.23 14.83 0.60
CA GLY A 28 -11.74 13.46 0.39
C GLY A 28 -11.37 12.50 1.52
N SER A 29 -11.69 11.21 1.32
CA SER A 29 -11.55 10.16 2.33
C SER A 29 -10.70 8.97 1.86
N THR A 30 -10.03 9.12 0.72
CA THR A 30 -9.25 8.05 0.08
C THR A 30 -7.93 8.59 -0.46
N VAL A 31 -6.95 7.72 -0.63
CA VAL A 31 -5.62 8.07 -1.16
C VAL A 31 -5.27 7.25 -2.40
N GLY A 32 -4.40 7.83 -3.25
CA GLY A 32 -3.64 7.09 -4.25
C GLY A 32 -2.21 6.87 -3.77
N VAL A 33 -1.62 5.72 -4.08
CA VAL A 33 -0.28 5.34 -3.62
C VAL A 33 0.61 5.04 -4.82
N THR A 34 1.84 5.56 -4.83
CA THR A 34 2.84 5.24 -5.85
C THR A 34 4.11 4.71 -5.20
N GLY A 35 4.78 3.76 -5.84
CA GLY A 35 5.99 3.14 -5.30
C GLY A 35 6.95 2.62 -6.35
N PHE A 36 8.22 2.50 -5.99
CA PHE A 36 9.32 2.07 -6.86
C PHE A 36 10.12 0.93 -6.23
N CYS A 37 10.57 -0.06 -7.00
CA CYS A 37 11.35 -1.21 -6.49
C CYS A 37 10.62 -1.88 -5.30
N MET A 38 11.28 -2.03 -4.15
CA MET A 38 10.68 -2.54 -2.90
C MET A 38 9.43 -1.72 -2.51
N GLY A 39 9.47 -0.41 -2.72
CA GLY A 39 8.33 0.48 -2.48
C GLY A 39 7.14 0.20 -3.40
N GLY A 40 7.38 -0.32 -4.61
CA GLY A 40 6.31 -0.76 -5.51
C GLY A 40 5.59 -1.99 -4.96
N GLY A 41 6.34 -2.96 -4.41
CA GLY A 41 5.76 -4.11 -3.71
C GLY A 41 4.97 -3.71 -2.47
N LEU A 42 5.49 -2.77 -1.68
CA LEU A 42 4.80 -2.22 -0.51
C LEU A 42 3.54 -1.43 -0.88
N ALA A 43 3.56 -0.66 -1.97
CA ALA A 43 2.39 0.02 -2.48
C ALA A 43 1.27 -0.97 -2.87
N LEU A 44 1.65 -2.09 -3.51
CA LEU A 44 0.70 -3.15 -3.85
C LEU A 44 0.15 -3.87 -2.61
N LEU A 45 0.99 -4.12 -1.60
CA LEU A 45 0.55 -4.64 -0.30
C LEU A 45 -0.47 -3.72 0.35
N LEU A 46 -0.15 -2.42 0.46
CA LEU A 46 -1.03 -1.44 1.11
C LEU A 46 -2.37 -1.31 0.36
N GLY A 47 -2.36 -1.33 -0.97
CA GLY A 47 -3.59 -1.32 -1.76
C GLY A 47 -4.43 -2.58 -1.57
N ALA A 48 -3.84 -3.73 -1.24
CA ALA A 48 -4.59 -4.95 -0.92
C ALA A 48 -5.22 -4.89 0.49
N THR A 49 -4.54 -4.27 1.45
CA THR A 49 -4.93 -4.33 2.87
C THR A 49 -5.70 -3.11 3.36
N SER A 50 -5.56 -1.96 2.70
CA SER A 50 -6.22 -0.72 3.11
C SER A 50 -7.50 -0.46 2.30
N PRO A 51 -8.67 -0.24 2.96
CA PRO A 51 -9.90 0.16 2.27
C PRO A 51 -9.86 1.60 1.77
N GLN A 52 -9.00 2.46 2.32
CA GLN A 52 -8.87 3.87 1.94
C GLN A 52 -8.00 4.08 0.70
N VAL A 53 -7.18 3.09 0.31
CA VAL A 53 -6.40 3.16 -0.93
C VAL A 53 -7.30 2.82 -2.11
N ARG A 54 -7.48 3.79 -3.02
CA ARG A 54 -8.35 3.64 -4.19
C ARG A 54 -7.61 3.41 -5.50
N ALA A 55 -6.34 3.82 -5.55
CA ALA A 55 -5.49 3.67 -6.72
C ALA A 55 -4.04 3.35 -6.30
N VAL A 56 -3.37 2.46 -7.04
CA VAL A 56 -1.94 2.17 -6.88
C VAL A 56 -1.22 2.34 -8.22
N SER A 57 0.01 2.88 -8.18
CA SER A 57 0.94 2.89 -9.31
C SER A 57 2.28 2.30 -8.86
N ALA A 58 2.58 1.08 -9.29
CA ALA A 58 3.78 0.37 -8.89
C ALA A 58 4.80 0.28 -10.03
N PHE A 59 5.96 0.92 -9.86
CA PHE A 59 7.04 0.93 -10.83
C PHE A 59 8.08 -0.14 -10.49
N TYR A 60 8.24 -1.11 -11.41
CA TYR A 60 9.18 -2.24 -11.29
C TYR A 60 9.19 -2.84 -9.87
N PRO A 61 8.02 -3.26 -9.35
CA PRO A 61 7.89 -3.69 -7.98
C PRO A 61 8.82 -4.89 -7.73
N ALA A 62 9.69 -4.73 -6.73
CA ALA A 62 10.41 -5.85 -6.14
C ALA A 62 9.53 -6.36 -5.01
N MET A 63 8.97 -7.55 -5.19
CA MET A 63 8.25 -8.27 -4.15
C MET A 63 9.30 -8.92 -3.24
N PRO A 64 9.48 -8.46 -1.99
CA PRO A 64 10.60 -8.91 -1.18
C PRO A 64 10.42 -10.33 -0.59
N TRP A 65 9.41 -11.08 -1.03
CA TRP A 65 9.04 -12.37 -0.44
C TRP A 65 8.80 -13.41 -1.52
N ALA A 66 9.45 -14.56 -1.39
CA ALA A 66 9.23 -15.68 -2.31
C ALA A 66 7.78 -16.23 -2.20
N ASP A 67 7.13 -16.06 -1.05
CA ASP A 67 5.87 -16.73 -0.72
C ASP A 67 4.66 -15.79 -0.56
N TYR A 68 4.84 -14.47 -0.57
CA TYR A 68 3.72 -13.53 -0.43
C TYR A 68 3.32 -12.99 -1.80
N GLN A 69 2.08 -13.23 -2.17
CA GLN A 69 1.39 -12.55 -3.26
C GLN A 69 0.27 -11.69 -2.67
N PRO A 70 -0.05 -10.51 -3.24
CA PRO A 70 -1.21 -9.76 -2.83
C PRO A 70 -2.46 -10.61 -3.04
N GLU A 71 -3.40 -10.55 -2.10
CA GLU A 71 -4.76 -11.06 -2.33
C GLU A 71 -5.43 -10.17 -3.38
N TRP A 72 -5.26 -10.51 -4.66
CA TRP A 72 -5.73 -9.69 -5.78
C TRP A 72 -7.24 -9.47 -5.79
N SER A 73 -8.02 -10.35 -5.17
CA SER A 73 -9.45 -10.15 -4.96
C SER A 73 -9.75 -8.89 -4.13
N ALA A 74 -8.84 -8.47 -3.24
CA ALA A 74 -8.96 -7.26 -2.44
C ALA A 74 -8.76 -5.97 -3.26
N TYR A 75 -8.32 -6.08 -4.52
CA TYR A 75 -8.31 -5.00 -5.50
C TYR A 75 -9.63 -4.83 -6.24
N ALA A 76 -10.65 -5.65 -5.98
CA ALA A 76 -11.96 -5.49 -6.59
C ALA A 76 -12.48 -4.05 -6.37
N GLY A 77 -12.78 -3.36 -7.48
CA GLY A 77 -13.22 -1.97 -7.43
C GLY A 77 -12.11 -0.95 -7.15
N LYS A 78 -10.83 -1.33 -7.14
CA LYS A 78 -9.66 -0.43 -7.09
C LYS A 78 -8.98 -0.34 -8.46
N VAL A 79 -8.19 0.70 -8.69
CA VAL A 79 -7.33 0.81 -9.90
C VAL A 79 -5.89 0.49 -9.47
N ALA A 80 -5.17 -0.32 -10.24
CA ALA A 80 -3.79 -0.69 -9.98
C ALA A 80 -3.01 -0.85 -11.28
#